data_AF-G0NZJ7-F1
#
_entry.id   AF-G0NZJ7-F1
#
_cell.length_a   1.000
_cell.length_b   1.000
_cell.length_c   1.000
_cell.angle_alpha   90.00
_cell.angle_beta   90.00
_cell.angle_gamma   90.00
#
_symmetry.space_group_name_H-M   'P 1'
#
loop_
_entity.id
_entity.type
_entity.pdbx_description
1 polymer ?
#
loop_
_entity_poly.entity_id
_entity_poly.type
_entity_poly.pdbx_seq_one_letter_code
_entity_poly.pdbx_strand_id
1 'polypeptide(L)'
;MCNKSVVQEVEEFSVEGITGFKRENGNLQFQVKWLGYHPYESTWEKLSNLKNSKDLVIEYLKDNDLPHLANYVVKYFSLRSKHSKQK
;
A
#
# COMPACT_ATOMS: atom_id res chain seq x y z
N MET A 1 17.83 -28.53 -14.38
CA MET A 1 17.11 -27.28 -14.68
C MET A 1 17.08 -26.47 -13.39
N CYS A 2 17.90 -25.43 -13.27
CA CYS A 2 17.89 -24.59 -12.07
C CYS A 2 16.68 -23.66 -12.15
N ASN A 3 15.66 -23.98 -11.37
CA ASN A 3 14.59 -23.09 -10.95
C ASN A 3 15.22 -21.92 -10.17
N LYS A 4 15.56 -20.85 -10.88
CA LYS A 4 15.97 -19.58 -10.29
C LYS A 4 14.75 -19.02 -9.55
N SER A 5 14.64 -19.31 -8.26
CA SER A 5 13.72 -18.61 -7.37
C SER A 5 14.09 -17.14 -7.43
N VAL A 6 13.32 -16.34 -8.18
CA VAL A 6 13.41 -14.88 -8.15
C VAL A 6 12.90 -14.47 -6.78
N VAL A 7 13.82 -14.32 -5.83
CA VAL A 7 13.57 -13.62 -4.58
C VAL A 7 13.41 -12.17 -4.97
N GLN A 8 12.15 -11.72 -5.10
CA GLN A 8 11.85 -10.32 -5.29
C GLN A 8 12.13 -9.64 -3.94
N GLU A 9 13.33 -9.10 -3.78
CA GLU A 9 13.68 -8.29 -2.61
C GLU A 9 12.75 -7.08 -2.59
N VAL A 10 11.87 -7.05 -1.58
CA VAL A 10 10.89 -5.98 -1.40
C VAL A 10 11.63 -4.86 -0.66
N GLU A 11 12.18 -3.91 -1.40
CA GLU A 11 12.84 -2.74 -0.83
C GLU A 11 11.81 -1.80 -0.17
N GLU A 12 12.12 -1.36 1.06
CA GLU A 12 11.32 -0.38 1.77
C GLU A 12 11.82 1.03 1.42
N PHE A 13 10.95 1.84 0.81
CA PHE A 13 11.24 3.23 0.46
C PHE A 13 10.47 4.20 1.36
N SER A 14 11.04 5.38 1.58
CA SER A 14 10.37 6.46 2.30
C SER A 14 9.29 7.09 1.42
N VAL A 15 8.08 7.16 1.96
CA VAL A 15 6.91 7.74 1.28
C VAL A 15 6.74 9.19 1.74
N GLU A 16 6.56 10.10 0.79
CA GLU A 16 6.22 11.50 1.04
C GLU A 16 4.71 11.66 1.22
N GLY A 17 3.90 10.94 0.42
CA GLY A 17 2.44 10.99 0.55
C GLY A 17 1.71 10.06 -0.40
N ILE A 18 0.38 10.04 -0.27
CA ILE A 18 -0.54 9.39 -1.21
C ILE A 18 -1.18 10.47 -2.07
N THR A 19 -1.06 10.36 -3.39
CA THR A 19 -1.56 11.37 -4.34
C THR A 19 -2.77 10.89 -5.13
N GLY A 20 -3.12 9.62 -5.02
CA GLY A 20 -4.18 9.03 -5.83
C GLY A 20 -4.69 7.73 -5.28
N PHE A 21 -5.94 7.43 -5.63
CA PHE A 21 -6.62 6.19 -5.29
C PHE A 21 -7.33 5.63 -6.52
N LYS A 22 -7.21 4.32 -6.73
CA LYS A 22 -8.02 3.61 -7.72
C LYS A 22 -8.36 2.20 -7.23
N ARG A 23 -9.46 1.67 -7.76
CA ARG A 23 -9.84 0.27 -7.59
C ARG A 23 -9.72 -0.44 -8.93
N GLU A 24 -8.90 -1.48 -8.99
CA GLU A 24 -8.67 -2.27 -10.19
C GLU A 24 -8.77 -3.76 -9.86
N ASN A 25 -9.60 -4.49 -10.62
CA ASN A 25 -9.82 -5.94 -10.46
C ASN A 25 -10.13 -6.36 -9.00
N GLY A 26 -10.96 -5.58 -8.30
CA GLY A 26 -11.34 -5.83 -6.91
C GLY A 26 -10.25 -5.47 -5.87
N ASN A 27 -9.08 -5.03 -6.31
CA ASN A 27 -7.98 -4.62 -5.45
C ASN A 27 -7.91 -3.10 -5.32
N LEU A 28 -7.55 -2.62 -4.13
CA LEU A 28 -7.27 -1.21 -3.90
C LEU A 28 -5.79 -0.93 -4.21
N GLN A 29 -5.56 0.09 -5.02
CA GLN A 29 -4.24 0.60 -5.35
C GLN A 29 -4.18 2.10 -5.03
N PHE A 30 -3.01 2.52 -4.57
CA PHE A 30 -2.76 3.90 -4.18
C PHE A 30 -1.52 4.40 -4.91
N GLN A 31 -1.58 5.63 -5.39
CA GLN A 31 -0.43 6.26 -6.01
C GLN A 31 0.45 6.83 -4.91
N VAL A 32 1.68 6.32 -4.83
CA VAL A 32 2.65 6.66 -3.80
C VAL A 32 3.62 7.69 -4.35
N LYS A 33 3.66 8.85 -3.72
CA LYS A 33 4.70 9.85 -3.95
C LYS A 33 5.91 9.49 -3.10
N TRP A 34 7.00 9.11 -3.77
CA TRP A 34 8.24 8.71 -3.12
C TRP A 34 9.07 9.93 -2.70
N LEU A 35 9.62 9.89 -1.48
CA LEU A 35 10.40 10.98 -0.91
C LEU A 35 11.71 11.17 -1.71
N GLY A 36 11.96 12.39 -2.19
CA GLY A 36 13.17 12.72 -2.96
C GLY A 36 13.13 12.33 -4.44
N TYR A 37 12.04 11.72 -4.90
CA TYR A 37 11.80 11.39 -6.32
C TYR A 37 10.83 12.38 -6.94
N HIS A 38 10.82 12.48 -8.26
CA HIS A 38 9.88 13.36 -8.94
C HIS A 38 8.44 12.82 -8.91
N PRO A 39 7.40 13.68 -9.01
CA PRO A 39 6.01 13.23 -8.99
C PRO A 39 5.67 12.25 -10.12
N TYR A 40 6.34 12.32 -11.27
CA TYR A 40 6.14 11.38 -12.38
C TYR A 40 6.68 9.97 -12.08
N GLU A 41 7.56 9.83 -11.07
CA GLU A 41 8.10 8.54 -10.62
C GLU A 41 7.19 7.85 -9.60
N SER A 42 6.06 8.48 -9.27
CA SER A 42 5.07 7.89 -8.35
C SER A 42 4.49 6.62 -8.95
N THR A 43 4.48 5.54 -8.17
CA THR A 43 3.98 4.23 -8.62
C THR A 43 2.63 3.90 -7.98
N TRP A 44 1.90 2.97 -8.60
CA TRP A 44 0.63 2.46 -8.07
C TRP A 44 0.88 1.20 -7.24
N GLU A 45 0.89 1.37 -5.93
CA GLU A 45 1.13 0.28 -4.98
C GLU A 45 -0.17 -0.34 -4.49
N LYS A 46 -0.17 -1.66 -4.33
CA LYS A 46 -1.29 -2.39 -3.73
C LYS A 46 -1.37 -2.06 -2.25
N LEU A 47 -2.59 -2.10 -1.70
CA LEU A 47 -2.78 -1.98 -0.25
C LEU A 47 -1.90 -2.95 0.55
N SER A 48 -1.64 -4.15 0.02
CA SER A 48 -0.75 -5.14 0.64
C SER A 48 0.68 -4.66 0.89
N ASN A 49 1.18 -3.72 0.07
CA ASN A 49 2.55 -3.21 0.08
C ASN A 49 2.70 -2.04 1.05
N LEU A 50 1.60 -1.32 1.32
CA LEU A 50 1.58 -0.08 2.12
C LEU A 50 1.42 -0.33 3.61
N LYS A 51 2.00 -1.42 4.14
CA LYS A 51 1.88 -1.77 5.55
C LYS A 51 2.49 -0.70 6.47
N ASN A 52 3.65 -0.15 6.07
CA ASN A 52 4.38 0.87 6.82
C ASN A 52 3.82 2.28 6.58
N SER A 53 3.01 2.46 5.54
CA SER A 53 2.42 3.76 5.13
C SER A 53 0.90 3.78 5.24
N LYS A 54 0.31 2.87 6.03
CA LYS A 54 -1.15 2.73 6.16
C LYS A 54 -1.82 4.01 6.69
N ASP A 55 -1.12 4.77 7.53
CA ASP A 55 -1.68 5.96 8.17
C ASP A 55 -1.88 7.07 7.13
N LEU A 56 -0.92 7.26 6.21
CA LEU A 56 -1.04 8.16 5.05
C LEU A 56 -2.20 7.76 4.13
N VAL A 57 -2.41 6.46 3.92
CA VAL A 57 -3.55 5.96 3.14
C VAL A 57 -4.88 6.27 3.84
N ILE A 58 -4.93 6.08 5.16
CA ILE A 58 -6.14 6.34 5.97
C ILE A 58 -6.48 7.83 5.94
N GLU A 59 -5.49 8.70 6.12
CA GLU A 59 -5.65 10.16 6.07
C GLU A 59 -6.17 10.60 4.70
N TYR A 60 -5.49 10.20 3.62
CA TYR A 60 -5.93 10.49 2.25
C TYR A 60 -7.38 10.07 2.00
N LEU A 61 -7.78 8.87 2.43
CA LEU A 61 -9.15 8.39 2.24
C LEU A 61 -10.18 9.16 3.06
N LYS A 62 -9.82 9.63 4.26
CA LYS A 62 -10.72 10.47 5.07
C LYS A 62 -10.91 11.84 4.44
N ASP A 63 -9.83 12.44 3.93
CA ASP A 63 -9.86 13.75 3.29
C ASP A 63 -10.62 13.74 1.96
N ASN A 64 -10.68 12.58 1.30
CA ASN A 64 -11.44 12.38 0.06
C ASN A 64 -12.88 11.88 0.31
N ASP A 65 -13.44 12.03 1.52
CA ASP A 65 -14.80 11.59 1.88
C ASP A 65 -15.05 10.08 1.64
N LEU A 66 -14.02 9.25 1.82
CA LEU A 66 -14.08 7.78 1.71
C LEU A 66 -13.80 7.08 3.07
N PRO A 67 -14.50 7.44 4.16
CA PRO A 67 -14.24 6.86 5.49
C PRO A 67 -14.52 5.36 5.55
N HIS A 68 -15.41 4.84 4.69
CA HIS A 68 -15.68 3.41 4.59
C HIS A 68 -14.46 2.61 4.11
N LEU A 69 -13.65 3.19 3.21
CA LEU A 69 -12.40 2.59 2.78
C LEU A 69 -11.31 2.72 3.84
N ALA A 70 -11.26 3.84 4.57
CA ALA A 70 -10.33 3.99 5.70
C ALA A 70 -10.56 2.87 6.75
N ASN A 71 -11.83 2.59 7.08
CA ASN A 71 -12.20 1.49 7.98
C ASN A 71 -11.80 0.12 7.40
N TYR A 72 -11.99 -0.09 6.09
CA TYR A 72 -11.54 -1.31 5.41
C TYR A 72 -10.02 -1.48 5.50
N VAL A 73 -9.24 -0.41 5.29
CA VAL A 73 -7.78 -0.43 5.37
C VAL A 73 -7.30 -0.83 6.77
N VAL A 74 -7.87 -0.23 7.82
CA VAL A 74 -7.59 -0.60 9.22
C VAL A 74 -7.90 -2.09 9.45
N LYS A 75 -9.07 -2.55 9.01
CA LYS A 75 -9.49 -3.95 9.14
C LYS A 75 -8.57 -4.89 8.35
N TYR A 76 -8.20 -4.55 7.13
CA TYR A 76 -7.34 -5.34 6.24
C TYR A 76 -6.00 -5.65 6.90
N PHE A 77 -5.31 -4.63 7.43
CA PHE A 77 -4.02 -4.83 8.08
C PHE A 77 -4.14 -5.52 9.45
N SER A 78 -5.22 -5.27 10.21
CA SER A 78 -5.49 -5.98 11.46
C SER A 78 -5.71 -7.48 11.24
N LEU A 79 -6.48 -7.86 10.22
CA LEU A 79 -6.73 -9.27 9.87
C LEU A 79 -5.45 -9.98 9.42
N ARG A 80 -4.63 -9.30 8.59
CA ARG A 80 -3.39 -9.88 8.06
C ARG A 80 -2.30 -10.03 9.12
N SER A 81 -2.24 -9.14 10.11
CA SER A 81 -1.33 -9.27 11.25
C SER A 81 -1.59 -10.56 12.06
N LYS A 82 -2.85 -10.99 12.17
CA LYS A 82 -3.22 -12.23 12.87
C LYS A 82 -2.73 -13.49 12.14
N HIS A 83 -2.72 -13.48 10.80
CA HIS A 83 -2.22 -14.60 9.99
C HIS A 83 -0.69 -14.69 9.91
N SER A 84 0.04 -13.61 10.21
CA SER A 84 1.52 -13.60 10.18
C SER A 84 2.17 -14.34 11.36
N LYS A 85 1.40 -14.74 12.39
CA LYS A 85 1.89 -15.47 13.59
C LYS A 85 1.74 -17.00 13.49
N GLN A 86 1.36 -17.51 12.32
CA GLN A 86 1.34 -18.95 12.02
C GLN A 86 2.38 -19.22 10.93
N LYS A 87 3.66 -19.18 11.30
CA LYS A 87 4.76 -19.81 10.56
C LYS A 87 5.83 -20.22 11.55
#